data_AF-A0A2V0P672-F1
#
_entry.id   AF-A0A2V0P672-F1
#
_cell.length_a   1.000
_cell.length_b   1.000
_cell.length_c   1.000
_cell.angle_alpha   90.00
_cell.angle_beta   90.00
_cell.angle_gamma   90.00
#
_symmetry.space_group_name_H-M   'P 1'
#
loop_
_entity.id
_entity.type
_entity.pdbx_description
1 polymer ?
#
loop_
_entity_poly.entity_id
_entity_poly.type
_entity_poly.pdbx_seq_one_letter_code
_entity_poly.pdbx_strand_id
1 'polypeptide(L)'
;MMLSRISNRAAFPVSRGIRSVRCFASADPTLNVSKCVDKAHEGKTFKQIVKLHPGALQGLKEGVADEMLATLGVKTIKDLAKWKHYRLAKAIAVLADTEVEGKRVEGSAANVNSGVDKAFEGASFTQLLAAPPSVLQGLAPWSIKDLSKWKFARWAEALVVAAEFENDEGGSR
;
A
#
# COMPACT_ATOMS: atom_id res chain seq x y z
N MET A 1 35.16 -69.72 27.99
CA MET A 1 35.36 -68.34 27.48
C MET A 1 34.09 -67.95 26.74
N MET A 2 33.16 -67.28 27.42
CA MET A 2 32.96 -65.81 27.43
C MET A 2 32.24 -65.29 26.18
N LEU A 3 31.27 -64.38 26.43
CA LEU A 3 30.50 -63.49 25.55
C LEU A 3 29.09 -64.02 25.17
N SER A 4 27.99 -63.67 25.85
CA SER A 4 27.42 -62.38 26.33
C SER A 4 26.68 -61.57 25.25
N ARG A 5 25.34 -61.51 25.43
CA ARG A 5 24.36 -60.48 24.99
C ARG A 5 24.13 -60.39 23.47
N ILE A 6 22.91 -60.22 22.95
CA ILE A 6 22.14 -58.95 22.93
C ILE A 6 20.69 -59.29 22.48
N SER A 7 19.72 -59.11 23.38
CA SER A 7 18.63 -58.12 23.33
C SER A 7 17.52 -58.31 22.29
N ASN A 8 16.43 -58.89 22.80
CA ASN A 8 15.02 -58.50 22.63
C ASN A 8 14.75 -57.32 21.67
N ARG A 9 14.16 -57.59 20.49
CA ARG A 9 13.50 -56.58 19.64
C ARG A 9 12.00 -56.61 19.95
N ALA A 10 11.58 -55.75 20.87
CA ALA A 10 10.17 -55.40 21.04
C ALA A 10 9.72 -54.58 19.82
N ALA A 11 8.66 -55.06 19.16
CA ALA A 11 7.97 -54.33 18.10
C ALA A 11 7.21 -53.15 18.70
N PHE A 12 7.60 -51.93 18.32
CA PHE A 12 6.82 -50.72 18.56
C PHE A 12 6.03 -50.37 17.29
N PRO A 13 4.68 -50.44 17.30
CA PRO A 13 3.90 -49.87 16.20
C PRO A 13 3.90 -48.35 16.32
N VAL A 14 4.58 -47.66 15.40
CA VAL A 14 4.51 -46.19 15.27
C VAL A 14 3.31 -45.85 14.39
N SER A 15 2.10 -45.87 14.97
CA SER A 15 0.93 -45.24 14.36
C SER A 15 0.91 -43.75 14.74
N ARG A 16 1.73 -42.93 14.07
CA ARG A 16 1.62 -41.46 14.15
C ARG A 16 0.54 -40.98 13.20
N GLY A 17 -0.70 -41.07 13.65
CA GLY A 17 -1.77 -40.22 13.11
C GLY A 17 -1.43 -38.77 13.43
N ILE A 18 -0.87 -38.05 12.47
CA ILE A 18 -0.79 -36.59 12.52
C ILE A 18 -2.23 -36.09 12.40
N ARG A 19 -2.91 -35.96 13.55
CA ARG A 19 -4.11 -35.13 13.62
C ARG A 19 -3.64 -33.70 13.38
N SER A 20 -3.80 -33.24 12.14
CA SER A 20 -3.85 -31.82 11.81
C SER A 20 -4.77 -31.17 12.84
N VAL A 21 -4.17 -30.42 13.76
CA VAL A 21 -4.92 -29.51 14.63
C VAL A 21 -5.43 -28.43 13.70
N ARG A 22 -6.60 -28.67 13.10
CA ARG A 22 -7.35 -27.64 12.42
C ARG A 22 -7.84 -26.72 13.52
N CYS A 23 -7.14 -25.60 13.68
CA CYS A 23 -7.66 -24.45 14.39
C CYS A 23 -8.88 -23.96 13.59
N PHE A 24 -10.05 -24.54 13.86
CA PHE A 24 -11.31 -24.03 13.39
C PHE A 24 -11.64 -22.77 14.20
N ALA A 25 -11.23 -21.63 13.68
CA ALA A 25 -11.89 -20.36 13.94
C ALA A 25 -12.44 -19.87 12.61
N SER A 26 -13.57 -20.43 12.16
CA SER A 26 -14.40 -19.79 11.15
C SER A 26 -15.17 -18.65 11.84
N ALA A 27 -14.44 -17.63 12.24
CA ALA A 27 -15.05 -16.33 12.43
C ALA A 27 -15.21 -15.78 11.01
N ASP A 28 -16.46 -15.56 10.58
CA ASP A 28 -16.69 -14.72 9.41
C ASP A 28 -15.86 -13.44 9.58
N PRO A 29 -15.03 -13.06 8.61
CA PRO A 29 -14.14 -11.93 8.78
C PRO A 29 -14.99 -10.68 9.05
N THR A 30 -14.93 -10.14 10.27
CA THR A 30 -15.58 -8.89 10.68
C THR A 30 -14.91 -7.65 10.05
N LEU A 31 -14.12 -7.85 8.99
CA LEU A 31 -13.40 -6.81 8.27
C LEU A 31 -14.41 -6.01 7.45
N ASN A 32 -14.52 -4.71 7.72
CA ASN A 32 -15.43 -3.83 7.02
C ASN A 32 -14.73 -2.57 6.50
N VAL A 33 -14.99 -2.22 5.24
CA VAL A 33 -14.51 -1.03 4.53
C VAL A 33 -15.63 -0.04 4.17
N SER A 34 -16.82 -0.10 4.80
CA SER A 34 -17.98 0.78 4.54
C SER A 34 -17.70 2.28 4.58
N LYS A 35 -16.62 2.73 5.24
CA LYS A 35 -16.23 4.17 5.28
C LYS A 35 -15.29 4.59 4.14
N CYS A 36 -14.80 3.62 3.37
CA CYS A 36 -13.80 3.81 2.32
C CYS A 36 -14.41 3.74 0.92
N VAL A 37 -15.34 2.80 0.71
CA VAL A 37 -16.02 2.56 -0.56
C VAL A 37 -17.48 3.02 -0.48
N ASP A 38 -18.08 3.35 -1.62
CA ASP A 38 -19.51 3.62 -1.69
C ASP A 38 -20.32 2.40 -1.20
N LYS A 39 -21.50 2.64 -0.63
CA LYS A 39 -22.48 1.63 -0.21
C LYS A 39 -22.76 0.62 -1.31
N ALA A 40 -22.70 1.03 -2.58
CA ALA A 40 -22.87 0.16 -3.74
C ALA A 40 -21.79 -0.93 -3.89
N HIS A 41 -20.66 -0.82 -3.19
CA HIS A 41 -19.49 -1.69 -3.36
C HIS A 41 -18.99 -2.34 -2.05
N GLU A 42 -19.71 -2.17 -0.94
CA GLU A 42 -19.35 -2.75 0.37
C GLU A 42 -19.32 -4.28 0.39
N GLY A 43 -20.07 -4.95 -0.50
CA GLY A 43 -20.13 -6.41 -0.58
C GLY A 43 -19.09 -7.06 -1.52
N LYS A 44 -18.20 -6.27 -2.14
CA LYS A 44 -17.21 -6.79 -3.10
C LYS A 44 -15.89 -7.15 -2.42
N THR A 45 -15.17 -8.11 -2.98
CA THR A 45 -13.81 -8.46 -2.53
C THR A 45 -12.83 -7.32 -2.80
N PHE A 46 -11.73 -7.24 -2.04
CA PHE A 46 -10.72 -6.20 -2.24
C PHE A 46 -10.14 -6.23 -3.66
N LYS A 47 -9.94 -7.44 -4.22
CA LYS A 47 -9.54 -7.63 -5.63
C LYS A 47 -10.50 -7.05 -6.64
N GLN A 48 -11.80 -7.03 -6.35
CA GLN A 48 -12.81 -6.42 -7.22
C GLN A 48 -12.83 -4.90 -7.03
N ILE A 49 -12.77 -4.42 -5.79
CA ILE A 49 -12.76 -2.98 -5.47
C ILE A 49 -11.59 -2.28 -6.18
N VAL A 50 -10.39 -2.86 -6.13
CA VAL A 50 -9.18 -2.28 -6.73
C VAL A 50 -9.28 -2.09 -8.25
N LYS A 51 -10.16 -2.84 -8.93
CA LYS A 51 -10.42 -2.72 -10.38
C LYS A 51 -11.45 -1.64 -10.73
N LEU A 52 -12.17 -1.10 -9.75
CA LEU A 52 -13.17 -0.07 -9.96
C LEU A 52 -12.53 1.30 -10.24
N HIS A 53 -13.35 2.21 -10.75
CA HIS A 53 -13.01 3.61 -10.94
C HIS A 53 -12.82 4.33 -9.60
N PRO A 54 -11.99 5.39 -9.55
CA PRO A 54 -11.76 6.14 -8.31
C PRO A 54 -13.03 6.78 -7.74
N GLY A 55 -14.03 7.11 -8.57
CA GLY A 55 -15.36 7.56 -8.14
C GLY A 55 -16.10 6.58 -7.22
N ALA A 56 -15.73 5.30 -7.21
CA ALA A 56 -16.26 4.30 -6.27
C ALA A 56 -15.86 4.55 -4.79
N LEU A 57 -14.96 5.48 -4.53
CA LEU A 57 -14.52 5.85 -3.18
C LEU A 57 -15.47 6.90 -2.57
N GLN A 58 -15.83 6.68 -1.31
CA GLN A 58 -16.79 7.53 -0.62
C GLN A 58 -16.30 8.98 -0.50
N GLY A 59 -17.01 9.92 -1.14
CA GLY A 59 -16.75 11.35 -1.04
C GLY A 59 -15.96 11.95 -2.21
N LEU A 60 -15.71 11.19 -3.28
CA LEU A 60 -15.44 11.78 -4.59
C LEU A 60 -16.77 12.02 -5.31
N LYS A 61 -16.93 13.19 -5.93
CA LYS A 61 -18.06 13.41 -6.84
C LYS A 61 -17.82 12.58 -8.10
N GLU A 62 -18.65 11.57 -8.30
CA GLU A 62 -18.67 10.75 -9.52
C GLU A 62 -18.67 11.67 -10.76
N GLY A 63 -17.84 11.34 -11.75
CA GLY A 63 -17.71 12.13 -12.98
C GLY A 63 -16.59 13.17 -12.92
N VAL A 64 -16.69 14.21 -12.08
CA VAL A 64 -15.68 15.30 -12.07
C VAL A 64 -14.32 14.79 -11.59
N ALA A 65 -14.31 14.00 -10.51
CA ALA A 65 -13.07 13.42 -10.00
C ALA A 65 -12.48 12.39 -10.97
N ASP A 66 -13.34 11.63 -11.65
CA ASP A 66 -12.93 10.62 -12.62
C ASP A 66 -12.34 11.27 -13.88
N GLU A 67 -12.91 12.36 -14.37
CA GLU A 67 -12.38 13.12 -15.51
C GLU A 67 -11.02 13.76 -15.19
N MET A 68 -10.90 14.39 -14.01
CA MET A 68 -9.62 14.95 -13.56
C MET A 68 -8.55 13.87 -13.39
N LEU A 69 -8.90 12.69 -12.87
CA LEU A 69 -7.95 11.60 -12.71
C LEU A 69 -7.65 10.91 -14.04
N ALA A 70 -8.62 10.82 -14.94
CA ALA A 70 -8.42 10.26 -16.28
C ALA A 70 -7.46 11.11 -17.12
N THR A 71 -7.51 12.45 -17.02
CA THR A 71 -6.53 13.34 -17.67
C THR A 71 -5.12 13.14 -17.13
N LEU A 72 -4.99 12.74 -15.86
CA LEU A 72 -3.72 12.37 -15.23
C LEU A 72 -3.30 10.91 -15.51
N GLY A 73 -4.06 10.17 -16.33
CA GLY A 73 -3.80 8.78 -16.69
C GLY A 73 -4.22 7.75 -15.64
N VAL A 74 -4.98 8.16 -14.62
CA VAL A 74 -5.46 7.30 -13.52
C VAL A 74 -6.91 6.88 -13.81
N LYS A 75 -7.11 5.62 -14.18
CA LYS A 75 -8.44 5.09 -14.51
C LYS A 75 -9.03 4.22 -13.40
N THR A 76 -8.18 3.51 -12.66
CA THR A 76 -8.62 2.57 -11.61
C THR A 76 -8.06 2.94 -10.24
N ILE A 77 -8.67 2.41 -9.17
CA ILE A 77 -8.14 2.52 -7.81
C ILE A 77 -6.71 1.94 -7.74
N LYS A 78 -6.41 0.88 -8.50
CA LYS A 78 -5.04 0.35 -8.62
C LYS A 78 -4.05 1.36 -9.20
N ASP A 79 -4.46 2.09 -10.24
CA ASP A 79 -3.61 3.10 -10.87
C ASP A 79 -3.40 4.29 -9.95
N LEU A 80 -4.44 4.66 -9.19
CA LEU A 80 -4.39 5.70 -8.17
C LEU A 80 -3.36 5.36 -7.08
N ALA A 81 -3.34 4.11 -6.63
CA ALA A 81 -2.34 3.62 -5.67
C ALA A 81 -0.90 3.64 -6.23
N LYS A 82 -0.74 3.39 -7.54
CA LYS A 82 0.56 3.36 -8.21
C LYS A 82 1.01 4.71 -8.76
N TRP A 83 0.24 5.76 -8.50
CA TRP A 83 0.44 7.05 -9.13
C TRP A 83 1.73 7.74 -8.66
N LYS A 84 2.63 8.03 -9.60
CA LYS A 84 4.02 8.47 -9.33
C LYS A 84 4.10 9.73 -8.46
N HIS A 85 3.22 10.69 -8.70
CA HIS A 85 3.25 11.99 -8.04
C HIS A 85 2.83 11.91 -6.58
N TYR A 86 1.79 11.12 -6.30
CA TYR A 86 1.37 10.86 -4.94
C TYR A 86 2.45 10.11 -4.15
N ARG A 87 3.06 9.07 -4.73
CA ARG A 87 4.16 8.34 -4.09
C ARG A 87 5.35 9.24 -3.79
N LEU A 88 5.70 10.12 -4.72
CA LEU A 88 6.76 11.10 -4.53
C LEU A 88 6.41 12.10 -3.42
N ALA A 89 5.20 12.66 -3.42
CA ALA A 89 4.75 13.60 -2.39
C ALA A 89 4.75 12.97 -0.99
N LYS A 90 4.28 11.72 -0.88
CA LYS A 90 4.34 10.93 0.37
C LYS A 90 5.79 10.69 0.80
N ALA A 91 6.67 10.31 -0.12
CA ALA A 91 8.09 10.12 0.19
C ALA A 91 8.76 11.41 0.66
N ILE A 92 8.51 12.54 -0.03
CA ILE A 92 9.02 13.86 0.37
C ILE A 92 8.51 14.22 1.77
N ALA A 93 7.24 14.01 2.07
CA ALA A 93 6.68 14.31 3.39
C ALA A 93 7.34 13.48 4.51
N VAL A 94 7.53 12.17 4.29
CA VAL A 94 8.19 11.29 5.27
C VAL A 94 9.67 11.64 5.43
N LEU A 95 10.36 11.96 4.34
CA LEU A 95 11.79 12.32 4.38
C LEU A 95 12.01 13.70 5.01
N ALA A 96 11.08 14.63 4.83
CA ALA A 96 11.12 15.93 5.49
C ALA A 96 11.08 15.80 7.02
N ASP A 97 10.35 14.82 7.57
CA ASP A 97 10.33 14.55 9.01
C ASP A 97 11.69 14.05 9.54
N THR A 98 12.52 13.47 8.67
CA THR A 98 13.87 12.97 9.00
C THR A 98 14.99 13.94 8.65
N GLU A 99 14.67 15.05 7.98
CA GLU A 99 15.63 16.04 7.53
C GLU A 99 16.14 16.86 8.72
N VAL A 100 17.46 17.00 8.83
CA VAL A 100 18.09 17.91 9.79
C VAL A 100 18.29 19.25 9.09
N GLU A 101 17.68 20.31 9.64
CA GLU A 101 17.73 21.66 9.07
C GLU A 101 19.18 22.11 8.79
N GLY A 102 19.45 22.53 7.55
CA GLY A 102 20.67 23.24 7.19
C GLY A 102 21.92 22.41 6.90
N LYS A 103 21.85 21.07 6.79
CA LYS A 103 23.03 20.25 6.48
C LYS A 103 22.79 19.24 5.35
N ARG A 104 23.02 19.67 4.11
CA ARG A 104 23.38 18.71 3.05
C ARG A 104 24.81 18.27 3.31
N VAL A 105 25.04 16.97 3.51
CA VAL A 105 26.39 16.42 3.65
C VAL A 105 27.14 16.70 2.34
N GLU A 106 28.33 17.29 2.43
CA GLU A 106 29.20 17.54 1.27
C GLU A 106 29.48 16.21 0.55
N GLY A 107 29.19 16.16 -0.76
CA GLY A 107 29.30 14.93 -1.56
C GLY A 107 28.05 14.03 -1.57
N SER A 108 26.94 14.43 -0.95
CA SER A 108 25.69 13.65 -1.03
C SER A 108 25.13 13.61 -2.46
N ALA A 109 25.12 12.40 -3.05
CA ALA A 109 24.55 12.11 -4.37
C ALA A 109 23.02 11.93 -4.35
N ALA A 110 22.39 11.92 -3.17
CA ALA A 110 20.94 11.75 -3.05
C ALA A 110 20.21 12.95 -3.67
N ASN A 111 19.34 12.68 -4.65
CA ASN A 111 18.53 13.69 -5.32
C ASN A 111 17.20 13.09 -5.79
N VAL A 112 16.22 13.96 -6.04
CA VAL A 112 14.88 13.59 -6.54
C VAL A 112 14.55 14.33 -7.84
N ASN A 113 15.57 14.68 -8.62
CA ASN A 113 15.47 15.61 -9.75
C ASN A 113 14.51 15.10 -10.84
N SER A 114 14.40 13.78 -11.02
CA SER A 114 13.44 13.19 -11.98
C SER A 114 11.98 13.35 -11.58
N GLY A 115 11.69 13.74 -10.33
CA GLY A 115 10.34 13.87 -9.80
C GLY A 115 9.85 15.32 -9.63
N VAL A 116 10.77 16.27 -9.64
CA VAL A 116 10.50 17.71 -9.44
C VAL A 116 10.82 18.51 -10.70
N ASP A 117 10.35 19.74 -10.77
CA ASP A 117 10.75 20.68 -11.81
C ASP A 117 12.24 21.08 -11.63
N LYS A 118 12.90 21.45 -12.73
CA LYS A 118 14.28 21.97 -12.76
C LYS A 118 14.49 23.12 -11.78
N ALA A 119 13.46 23.94 -11.57
CA ALA A 119 13.49 25.05 -10.63
C ALA A 119 13.68 24.62 -9.16
N PHE A 120 13.37 23.37 -8.80
CA PHE A 120 13.36 22.88 -7.42
C PHE A 120 14.37 21.73 -7.16
N GLU A 121 15.25 21.42 -8.11
CA GLU A 121 16.26 20.35 -7.96
C GLU A 121 17.25 20.57 -6.81
N GLY A 122 17.44 21.83 -6.37
CA GLY A 122 18.32 22.19 -5.25
C GLY A 122 17.60 22.47 -3.92
N ALA A 123 16.27 22.34 -3.87
CA ALA A 123 15.49 22.67 -2.69
C ALA A 123 15.59 21.60 -1.59
N SER A 124 15.49 22.01 -0.32
CA SER A 124 15.37 21.08 0.81
C SER A 124 14.00 20.38 0.81
N PHE A 125 13.85 19.25 1.50
CA PHE A 125 12.55 18.57 1.57
C PHE A 125 11.50 19.46 2.26
N THR A 126 11.91 20.24 3.25
CA THR A 126 11.08 21.27 3.89
C THR A 126 10.60 22.34 2.90
N GLN A 127 11.49 22.81 2.01
CA GLN A 127 11.13 23.79 0.98
C GLN A 127 10.20 23.18 -0.06
N LEU A 128 10.43 21.93 -0.48
CA LEU A 128 9.53 21.21 -1.39
C LEU A 128 8.12 21.05 -0.81
N LEU A 129 7.97 20.86 0.50
CA LEU A 129 6.64 20.80 1.14
C LEU A 129 5.89 22.12 1.13
N ALA A 130 6.61 23.25 1.25
CA ALA A 130 6.03 24.59 1.21
C ALA A 130 5.85 25.13 -0.21
N ALA A 131 6.44 24.45 -1.20
CA ALA A 131 6.50 24.92 -2.56
C ALA A 131 5.14 24.76 -3.31
N PRO A 132 4.90 25.59 -4.34
CA PRO A 132 3.65 25.61 -5.08
C PRO A 132 3.37 24.29 -5.83
N PRO A 133 2.12 24.02 -6.24
CA PRO A 133 1.72 22.80 -6.96
C PRO A 133 2.55 22.52 -8.22
N SER A 134 3.09 23.58 -8.86
CA SER A 134 3.92 23.49 -10.06
C SER A 134 5.25 22.74 -9.89
N VAL A 135 5.66 22.43 -8.65
CA VAL A 135 6.89 21.67 -8.36
C VAL A 135 6.83 20.26 -8.94
N LEU A 136 5.64 19.65 -8.99
CA LEU A 136 5.45 18.34 -9.57
C LEU A 136 5.15 18.51 -11.07
N GLN A 137 6.02 17.95 -11.92
CA GLN A 137 5.91 18.05 -13.37
C GLN A 137 4.49 17.72 -13.87
N GLY A 138 3.76 18.75 -14.34
CA GLY A 138 2.44 18.60 -14.95
C GLY A 138 1.26 18.52 -13.99
N LEU A 139 1.44 18.82 -12.70
CA LEU A 139 0.36 18.86 -11.71
C LEU A 139 -0.04 20.30 -11.38
N ALA A 140 -1.24 20.67 -11.81
CA ALA A 140 -1.95 21.84 -11.29
C ALA A 140 -3.36 21.36 -10.92
N PRO A 141 -3.95 21.73 -9.76
CA PRO A 141 -3.55 22.74 -8.76
C PRO A 141 -3.20 22.20 -7.36
N TRP A 142 -2.58 21.01 -7.22
CA TRP A 142 -2.41 20.34 -5.90
C TRP A 142 -1.05 20.58 -5.23
N SER A 143 -1.04 21.04 -3.98
CA SER A 143 0.21 21.19 -3.21
C SER A 143 0.77 19.82 -2.81
N ILE A 144 2.11 19.71 -2.69
CA ILE A 144 2.76 18.46 -2.26
C ILE A 144 2.28 18.04 -0.87
N LYS A 145 2.09 19.02 0.03
CA LYS A 145 1.57 18.79 1.38
C LYS A 145 0.16 18.21 1.37
N ASP A 146 -0.73 18.76 0.57
CA ASP A 146 -2.11 18.27 0.47
C ASP A 146 -2.17 16.92 -0.23
N LEU A 147 -1.36 16.74 -1.28
CA LEU A 147 -1.26 15.49 -2.02
C LEU A 147 -0.74 14.35 -1.14
N SER A 148 0.29 14.60 -0.33
CA SER A 148 0.84 13.61 0.61
C SER A 148 -0.19 13.13 1.65
N LYS A 149 -1.12 14.01 2.04
CA LYS A 149 -2.19 13.74 3.02
C LYS A 149 -3.50 13.30 2.38
N TRP A 150 -3.51 13.11 1.07
CA TRP A 150 -4.74 12.87 0.34
C TRP A 150 -5.35 11.52 0.70
N LYS A 151 -6.52 11.55 1.34
CA LYS A 151 -7.16 10.36 1.94
C LYS A 151 -7.46 9.26 0.91
N PHE A 152 -7.85 9.62 -0.31
CA PHE A 152 -8.27 8.65 -1.34
C PHE A 152 -7.10 7.85 -1.88
N ALA A 153 -5.94 8.49 -2.08
CA ALA A 153 -4.74 7.77 -2.49
C ALA A 153 -4.18 6.88 -1.38
N ARG A 154 -4.30 7.30 -0.10
CA ARG A 154 -3.97 6.43 1.06
C ARG A 154 -4.88 5.20 1.11
N TRP A 155 -6.18 5.40 0.89
CA TRP A 155 -7.14 4.31 0.81
C TRP A 155 -6.85 3.38 -0.35
N ALA A 156 -6.55 3.91 -1.54
CA ALA A 156 -6.18 3.12 -2.70
C ALA A 156 -4.94 2.25 -2.44
N GLU A 157 -3.87 2.80 -1.85
CA GLU A 157 -2.69 2.02 -1.44
C GLU A 157 -3.06 0.92 -0.45
N ALA A 158 -3.83 1.24 0.59
CA ALA A 158 -4.24 0.27 1.60
C ALA A 158 -5.08 -0.87 1.00
N LEU A 159 -6.00 -0.54 0.08
CA LEU A 159 -6.82 -1.53 -0.63
C LEU A 159 -5.99 -2.43 -1.53
N VAL A 160 -5.01 -1.87 -2.25
CA VAL A 160 -4.11 -2.66 -3.11
C VAL A 160 -3.28 -3.62 -2.27
N VAL A 161 -2.69 -3.16 -1.17
CA VAL A 161 -1.92 -4.01 -0.26
C VAL A 161 -2.82 -5.08 0.35
N ALA A 162 -4.01 -4.72 0.84
CA ALA A 162 -4.96 -5.69 1.39
C ALA A 162 -5.38 -6.75 0.35
N ALA A 163 -5.60 -6.35 -0.90
CA ALA A 163 -5.96 -7.25 -1.99
C ALA A 163 -4.86 -8.27 -2.34
N GLU A 164 -3.58 -7.98 -2.05
CA GLU A 164 -2.47 -8.93 -2.23
C GLU A 164 -2.51 -10.07 -1.20
N PHE A 165 -3.07 -9.81 -0.01
CA PHE A 165 -3.21 -10.80 1.06
C PHE A 165 -4.61 -11.44 1.11
N GLU A 166 -5.52 -11.05 0.23
CA GLU A 166 -6.83 -11.67 0.10
C GLU A 166 -6.71 -13.02 -0.62
N ASN A 167 -6.97 -14.11 0.09
CA ASN A 167 -7.10 -15.44 -0.50
C ASN A 167 -8.48 -15.57 -1.16
N ASP A 168 -8.55 -16.12 -2.38
CA ASP A 168 -9.82 -16.33 -3.11
C ASP A 168 -10.69 -17.39 -2.45
N GLU A 169 -10.05 -18.27 -1.67
CA GLU A 169 -10.66 -19.24 -0.79
C GLU A 169 -10.45 -18.72 0.63
N GLY A 170 -11.46 -18.71 1.50
CA GLY A 170 -11.31 -18.39 2.93
C GLY A 170 -10.44 -19.38 3.72
N GLY A 171 -9.41 -19.96 3.08
CA GLY A 171 -8.51 -20.97 3.60
C GLY A 171 -7.22 -20.37 4.13
N SER A 172 -6.94 -20.68 5.40
CA SER A 172 -5.65 -20.49 6.06
C SER A 172 -4.51 -21.12 5.24
N ARG A 173 -3.40 -20.40 5.13
CA ARG A 173 -2.08 -21.04 4.97
C ARG A 173 -1.67 -21.68 6.29
#